data_AF-A0A4E0RVE4-F1
#
_entry.id   AF-A0A4E0RVE4-F1
#
_cell.length_a   1.000
_cell.length_b   1.000
_cell.length_c   1.000
_cell.angle_alpha   90.00
_cell.angle_beta   90.00
_cell.angle_gamma   90.00
#
_symmetry.space_group_name_H-M   'P 1'
#
loop_
_entity.id
_entity.type
_entity.pdbx_description
1 polymer ?
#
loop_
_entity_poly.entity_id
_entity_poly.type
_entity_poly.pdbx_seq_one_letter_code
_entity_poly.pdbx_strand_id
1 'polypeptide(L)'
;MIRFNPELRRTDQSNQKRSALHLLSYHVQLDSVVFMCFGFLQRILITMNWLIAFAVIVVVQATPSLKTRFDAFSDQLIHYVNEKSGASWRAARSTRFNRVEHMKQHLGALVETPEQRKSRRPTMRYQVSDSDLPESFDTRKQWPSGPSISEIRDQSGCAASWVSVPVERVC
;
A
#
# COMPACT_ATOMS: atom_id res chain seq x y z
N MET A 1 40.80 -83.06 -45.28
CA MET A 1 39.91 -82.98 -44.09
C MET A 1 40.37 -81.81 -43.22
N ILE A 2 39.79 -80.62 -43.39
CA ILE A 2 40.13 -79.45 -42.58
C ILE A 2 39.21 -79.46 -41.36
N ARG A 3 39.73 -79.86 -40.19
CA ARG A 3 39.00 -79.75 -38.93
C ARG A 3 38.96 -78.28 -38.53
N PHE A 4 37.82 -77.64 -38.76
CA PHE A 4 37.53 -76.35 -38.14
C PHE A 4 37.51 -76.54 -36.63
N ASN A 5 38.45 -75.90 -35.92
CA ASN A 5 38.51 -75.91 -34.47
C ASN A 5 37.41 -74.95 -33.93
N PRO A 6 36.33 -75.48 -33.33
CA PRO A 6 35.21 -74.67 -32.88
C PRO A 6 35.54 -73.78 -31.66
N GLU A 7 36.65 -74.04 -30.96
CA GLU A 7 37.07 -73.27 -29.78
C GLU A 7 37.61 -71.88 -30.16
N LEU A 8 38.37 -71.76 -31.27
CA LEU A 8 38.89 -70.48 -31.75
C LEU A 8 37.80 -69.51 -32.22
N ARG A 9 36.70 -70.03 -32.79
CA ARG A 9 35.54 -69.20 -33.16
C ARG A 9 34.73 -68.76 -31.93
N ARG A 10 34.73 -69.59 -30.87
CA ARG A 10 34.05 -69.28 -29.60
C ARG A 10 34.79 -68.20 -28.81
N THR A 11 36.13 -68.20 -28.83
CA THR A 11 36.95 -67.17 -28.18
C THR A 11 36.89 -65.82 -28.90
N ASP A 12 36.84 -65.81 -30.23
CA ASP A 12 36.68 -64.56 -31.00
C ASP A 12 35.31 -63.92 -30.74
N GLN A 13 34.23 -64.72 -30.78
CA GLN A 13 32.89 -64.23 -30.41
C GLN A 13 32.79 -63.80 -28.96
N SER A 14 33.46 -64.47 -28.01
CA SER A 14 33.43 -64.07 -26.60
C SER A 14 34.19 -62.77 -26.36
N ASN A 15 35.34 -62.59 -27.02
CA ASN A 15 36.12 -61.35 -26.97
C ASN A 15 35.39 -60.19 -27.63
N GLN A 16 34.75 -60.41 -28.79
CA GLN A 16 33.96 -59.38 -29.47
C GLN A 16 32.72 -58.97 -28.65
N LYS A 17 32.03 -59.93 -28.02
CA LYS A 17 30.93 -59.63 -27.08
C LYS A 17 31.43 -58.87 -25.85
N ARG A 18 32.59 -59.23 -25.30
CA ARG A 18 33.19 -58.54 -24.15
C ARG A 18 33.59 -57.11 -24.51
N SER A 19 34.18 -56.87 -25.67
CA SER A 19 34.49 -55.52 -26.17
C SER A 19 33.23 -54.68 -26.42
N ALA A 20 32.17 -55.26 -27.00
CA ALA A 20 30.90 -54.58 -27.18
C ALA A 20 30.23 -54.23 -25.83
N LEU A 21 30.32 -55.12 -24.83
CA LEU A 21 29.85 -54.87 -23.46
C LEU A 21 30.64 -53.73 -22.78
N HIS A 22 31.95 -53.65 -22.99
CA HIS A 22 32.75 -52.55 -22.48
C HIS A 22 32.34 -51.22 -23.12
N LEU A 23 32.18 -51.16 -24.45
CA LEU A 23 31.75 -49.94 -25.15
C LEU A 23 30.35 -49.48 -24.75
N LEU A 24 29.40 -50.43 -24.58
CA LEU A 24 28.06 -50.13 -24.07
C LEU A 24 28.10 -49.62 -22.63
N SER A 25 28.94 -50.19 -21.77
CA SER A 25 29.15 -49.73 -20.40
C SER A 25 29.70 -48.29 -20.37
N TYR A 26 30.71 -47.99 -21.20
CA TYR A 26 31.24 -46.62 -21.33
C TYR A 26 30.19 -45.62 -21.85
N HIS A 27 29.38 -46.00 -22.84
CA HIS A 27 28.29 -45.14 -23.33
C HIS A 27 27.24 -44.86 -22.25
N VAL A 28 26.77 -45.89 -21.55
CA VAL A 28 25.81 -45.75 -20.43
C VAL A 28 26.38 -44.88 -19.31
N GLN A 29 27.68 -45.01 -19.02
CA GLN A 29 28.38 -44.18 -18.03
C GLN A 29 28.47 -42.71 -18.47
N LEU A 30 28.82 -42.44 -19.74
CA LEU A 30 28.89 -41.09 -20.29
C LEU A 30 27.52 -40.41 -20.31
N ASP A 31 26.48 -41.12 -20.76
CA ASP A 31 25.11 -40.62 -20.78
C ASP A 31 24.66 -40.26 -19.35
N SER A 32 24.92 -41.14 -18.38
CA SER A 32 24.59 -40.88 -16.96
C SER A 32 25.27 -39.63 -16.41
N VAL A 33 26.54 -39.38 -16.77
CA VAL A 33 27.29 -38.18 -16.36
C VAL A 33 26.72 -36.93 -17.03
N VAL A 34 26.41 -36.98 -18.33
CA VAL A 34 25.82 -35.85 -19.07
C VAL A 34 24.43 -35.51 -18.53
N PHE A 35 23.58 -36.51 -18.25
CA PHE A 35 22.27 -36.32 -17.62
C PHE A 35 22.39 -35.71 -16.22
N MET A 36 23.35 -36.15 -15.41
CA MET A 36 23.62 -35.55 -14.09
C MET A 36 24.08 -34.09 -14.20
N CYS A 37 25.01 -33.79 -15.13
CA CYS A 37 25.47 -32.41 -15.36
C CYS A 37 24.36 -31.50 -15.89
N PHE A 38 23.53 -31.99 -16.82
CA PHE A 38 22.39 -31.24 -17.35
C PHE A 38 21.34 -30.98 -16.26
N GLY A 39 21.00 -31.99 -15.45
CA GLY A 39 20.10 -31.84 -14.31
C GLY A 39 20.64 -30.91 -13.23
N PHE A 40 21.96 -30.92 -12.98
CA PHE A 40 22.62 -30.01 -12.05
C PHE A 40 22.60 -28.56 -12.56
N LEU A 41 22.93 -28.33 -13.83
CA LEU A 41 22.84 -27.01 -14.47
C LEU A 41 21.41 -26.48 -14.51
N GLN A 42 20.43 -27.34 -14.81
CA GLN A 42 19.01 -26.96 -14.82
C GLN A 42 18.51 -26.60 -13.42
N ARG A 43 18.95 -27.32 -12.38
CA ARG A 43 18.68 -26.96 -10.97
C ARG A 43 19.32 -25.61 -10.61
N ILE A 44 20.54 -25.34 -11.05
CA ILE A 44 21.21 -24.04 -10.85
C ILE A 44 20.44 -22.91 -11.56
N LEU A 45 20.02 -23.11 -12.80
CA LEU A 45 19.26 -22.11 -13.54
C LEU A 45 17.91 -21.82 -12.89
N ILE A 46 17.21 -22.86 -12.40
CA ILE A 46 15.95 -22.73 -11.68
C ILE A 46 16.15 -21.97 -10.35
N THR A 47 17.17 -22.33 -9.55
CA THR A 47 17.43 -21.63 -8.28
C THR A 47 17.85 -20.18 -8.51
N MET A 48 18.67 -19.89 -9.53
CA MET A 48 19.01 -18.52 -9.92
C MET A 48 17.76 -17.73 -10.34
N ASN A 49 16.84 -18.32 -11.09
CA ASN A 49 15.62 -17.64 -11.50
C ASN A 49 14.69 -17.33 -10.30
N TRP A 50 14.58 -18.27 -9.35
CA TRP A 50 13.87 -18.03 -8.08
C TRP A 50 14.52 -16.94 -7.22
N LEU A 51 15.86 -16.90 -7.17
CA LEU A 51 16.59 -15.85 -6.46
C LEU A 51 16.38 -14.48 -7.11
N ILE A 52 16.37 -14.42 -8.45
CA ILE A 52 16.07 -13.17 -9.19
C ILE A 52 14.64 -12.72 -8.93
N ALA A 53 13.65 -13.63 -9.03
CA ALA A 53 12.25 -13.31 -8.75
C ALA A 53 12.06 -12.81 -7.32
N PHE A 54 12.69 -13.47 -6.34
CA PHE A 54 12.65 -13.03 -4.95
C PHE A 54 13.30 -11.66 -4.76
N ALA A 55 14.45 -11.41 -5.38
CA ALA A 55 15.11 -10.11 -5.35
C ALA A 55 14.23 -9.00 -5.94
N VAL A 56 13.53 -9.25 -7.05
CA VAL A 56 12.60 -8.28 -7.66
C VAL A 56 11.43 -7.99 -6.71
N ILE A 57 10.84 -9.01 -6.09
CA ILE A 57 9.75 -8.82 -5.12
C ILE A 57 10.22 -7.99 -3.92
N VAL A 58 11.40 -8.29 -3.38
CA VAL A 58 11.99 -7.53 -2.27
C VAL A 58 12.23 -6.07 -2.68
N VAL A 59 12.74 -5.80 -3.88
CA VAL A 59 12.95 -4.42 -4.39
C VAL A 59 11.62 -3.68 -4.53
N VAL A 60 10.57 -4.32 -5.07
CA VAL A 60 9.24 -3.71 -5.23
C VAL A 60 8.59 -3.40 -3.88
N GLN A 61 8.76 -4.27 -2.88
CA GLN A 61 8.24 -4.00 -1.52
C GLN A 61 9.10 -3.01 -0.74
N ALA A 62 10.39 -2.92 -1.07
CA ALA A 62 11.32 -1.98 -0.47
C ALA A 62 11.27 -0.58 -1.10
N THR A 63 10.54 -0.37 -2.21
CA THR A 63 10.33 1.00 -2.70
C THR A 63 9.54 1.77 -1.64
N PRO A 64 10.15 2.78 -0.98
CA PRO A 64 9.41 3.60 -0.05
C PRO A 64 8.29 4.29 -0.84
N SER A 65 7.06 4.20 -0.33
CA SER A 65 6.01 5.12 -0.74
C SER A 65 6.53 6.53 -0.44
N LEU A 66 7.01 7.21 -1.48
CA LEU A 66 7.54 8.56 -1.34
C LEU A 66 6.36 9.44 -0.97
N LYS A 67 6.19 9.65 0.34
CA LYS A 67 5.16 10.55 0.87
C LYS A 67 5.46 11.92 0.29
N THR A 68 4.71 12.29 -0.75
CA THR A 68 4.94 13.53 -1.48
C THR A 68 4.69 14.66 -0.50
N ARG A 69 5.75 15.34 -0.09
CA ARG A 69 5.68 16.43 0.88
C ARG A 69 5.52 17.71 0.08
N PHE A 70 4.30 18.22 0.04
CA PHE A 70 4.02 19.53 -0.52
C PHE A 70 4.22 20.61 0.54
N ASP A 71 4.66 21.79 0.11
CA ASP A 71 4.59 22.97 0.96
C ASP A 71 3.13 23.40 1.14
N ALA A 72 2.80 23.92 2.32
CA ALA A 72 1.43 24.11 2.80
C ALA A 72 0.59 25.05 1.92
N PHE A 73 1.21 25.99 1.21
CA PHE A 73 0.53 26.95 0.33
C PHE A 73 0.94 26.80 -1.15
N SER A 74 1.51 25.66 -1.52
CA SER A 74 1.99 25.42 -2.88
C SER A 74 0.86 25.10 -3.87
N ASP A 75 1.04 25.51 -5.13
CA ASP A 75 0.13 25.13 -6.21
C ASP A 75 0.14 23.62 -6.48
N GLN A 76 1.25 22.95 -6.16
CA GLN A 76 1.35 21.49 -6.25
C GLN A 76 0.37 20.79 -5.32
N LEU A 77 0.19 21.31 -4.09
CA LEU A 77 -0.79 20.79 -3.15
C LEU A 77 -2.22 21.00 -3.67
N ILE A 78 -2.53 22.19 -4.19
CA ILE A 78 -3.84 22.52 -4.76
C ILE A 78 -4.15 21.57 -5.94
N HIS A 79 -3.21 21.42 -6.86
CA HIS A 79 -3.36 20.51 -8.00
C HIS A 79 -3.52 19.06 -7.55
N TYR A 80 -2.72 18.60 -6.59
CA TYR A 80 -2.85 17.24 -6.05
C TYR A 80 -4.24 17.00 -5.45
N VAL A 81 -4.76 17.94 -4.66
CA VAL A 81 -6.09 17.80 -4.07
C VAL A 81 -7.16 17.71 -5.15
N ASN A 82 -7.13 18.64 -6.12
CA ASN A 82 -8.17 18.74 -7.14
C ASN A 82 -8.15 17.59 -8.16
N GLU A 83 -6.97 17.10 -8.53
CA GLU A 83 -6.83 16.17 -9.67
C GLU A 83 -6.47 14.74 -9.25
N LYS A 84 -5.83 14.55 -8.09
CA LYS A 84 -5.22 13.25 -7.72
C LYS A 84 -5.78 12.63 -6.45
N SER A 85 -6.31 13.44 -5.53
CA SER A 85 -6.72 12.95 -4.20
C SER A 85 -8.10 12.27 -4.18
N GLY A 86 -8.95 12.53 -5.18
CA GLY A 86 -10.35 12.08 -5.17
C GLY A 86 -11.24 12.85 -4.18
N ALA A 87 -10.81 14.03 -3.72
CA ALA A 87 -11.58 14.85 -2.80
C ALA A 87 -12.91 15.32 -3.41
N SER A 88 -13.98 15.30 -2.61
CA SER A 88 -15.30 15.85 -2.96
C SER A 88 -15.38 17.38 -2.86
N TRP A 89 -14.27 18.03 -2.50
CA TRP A 89 -14.14 19.47 -2.32
C TRP A 89 -12.98 19.99 -3.18
N ARG A 90 -13.05 21.28 -3.52
CA ARG A 90 -12.05 21.95 -4.37
C ARG A 90 -11.12 22.81 -3.53
N ALA A 91 -9.82 22.58 -3.67
CA ALA A 91 -8.78 23.43 -3.11
C ALA A 91 -8.58 24.68 -3.97
N ALA A 92 -8.35 25.81 -3.30
CA ALA A 92 -8.00 27.09 -3.92
C ALA A 92 -6.96 27.81 -3.07
N ARG A 93 -6.29 28.79 -3.67
CA ARG A 93 -5.29 29.61 -2.96
C ARG A 93 -6.00 30.46 -1.89
N SER A 94 -5.49 30.41 -0.66
CA SER A 94 -6.00 31.24 0.43
C SER A 94 -5.62 32.70 0.19
N THR A 95 -6.58 33.61 0.37
CA THR A 95 -6.35 35.06 0.37
C THR A 95 -6.04 35.60 1.77
N ARG A 96 -6.41 34.86 2.82
CA ARG A 96 -6.26 35.25 4.23
C ARG A 96 -4.92 34.79 4.84
N PHE A 97 -4.43 33.62 4.45
CA PHE A 97 -3.24 33.00 5.04
C PHE A 97 -2.18 32.68 3.99
N ASN A 98 -0.93 33.03 4.28
CA ASN A 98 0.24 32.74 3.44
C ASN A 98 1.40 32.08 4.21
N ARG A 99 1.26 31.91 5.53
CA ARG A 99 2.27 31.33 6.42
C ARG A 99 1.60 30.42 7.44
N VAL A 100 2.27 29.31 7.74
CA VAL A 100 1.74 28.29 8.65
C VAL A 100 1.67 28.83 10.07
N GLU A 101 2.60 29.69 10.47
CA GLU A 101 2.67 30.32 11.79
C GLU A 101 1.44 31.19 12.04
N HIS A 102 1.03 31.99 11.04
CA HIS A 102 -0.16 32.82 11.13
C HIS A 102 -1.42 31.94 11.21
N MET A 103 -1.52 30.91 10.37
CA MET A 103 -2.65 29.97 10.43
C MET A 103 -2.77 29.29 11.81
N LYS A 104 -1.65 28.88 12.42
CA LYS A 104 -1.62 28.23 13.74
C LYS A 104 -2.20 29.12 14.84
N GLN A 105 -2.06 30.43 14.76
CA GLN A 105 -2.65 31.36 15.73
C GLN A 105 -4.18 31.32 15.75
N HIS A 106 -4.82 30.81 14.71
CA HIS A 106 -6.28 30.66 14.67
C HIS A 106 -6.78 29.31 15.22
N LEU A 107 -5.88 28.35 15.50
CA LEU A 107 -6.20 27.00 15.95
C LEU A 107 -6.12 26.85 17.48
N GLY A 108 -6.96 27.61 18.21
CA GLY A 108 -6.89 27.69 19.68
C GLY A 108 -7.62 26.62 20.48
N ALA A 109 -8.35 25.71 19.83
CA ALA A 109 -9.11 24.68 20.53
C ALA A 109 -8.21 23.52 20.96
N LEU A 110 -8.18 23.23 22.27
CA LEU A 110 -7.46 22.09 22.81
C LEU A 110 -8.34 20.83 22.81
N VAL A 111 -7.70 19.68 22.60
CA VAL A 111 -8.38 18.39 22.69
C VAL A 111 -8.76 18.12 24.14
N GLU A 112 -10.03 17.81 24.35
CA GLU A 112 -10.59 17.52 25.67
C GLU A 112 -10.01 16.22 26.26
N THR A 113 -9.64 16.25 27.55
CA THR A 113 -9.17 15.06 28.28
C THR A 113 -10.32 14.09 28.59
N PRO A 114 -10.03 12.80 28.86
CA PRO A 114 -11.06 11.85 29.28
C PRO A 114 -11.86 12.29 30.51
N GLU A 115 -11.23 12.97 31.47
CA GLU A 115 -11.84 13.46 32.71
C GLU A 115 -12.82 14.60 32.43
N GLN A 116 -12.42 15.56 31.59
CA GLN A 116 -13.28 16.65 31.13
C GLN A 116 -14.50 16.13 30.35
N ARG A 117 -14.31 15.07 29.54
CA ARG A 117 -15.41 14.43 28.84
C ARG A 117 -16.41 13.77 29.79
N LYS A 118 -15.92 13.16 30.88
CA LYS A 118 -16.75 12.53 31.91
C LYS A 118 -17.52 13.55 32.75
N SER A 119 -17.05 14.79 32.86
CA SER A 119 -17.75 15.85 33.59
C SER A 119 -18.82 16.59 32.77
N ARG A 120 -19.04 16.19 31.50
CA ARG A 120 -20.09 16.78 30.65
C ARG A 120 -21.49 16.56 31.24
N ARG A 121 -22.38 17.51 30.95
CA ARG A 121 -23.82 17.32 31.21
C ARG A 121 -24.32 16.07 30.46
N PRO A 122 -25.20 15.26 31.07
CA PRO A 122 -25.79 14.12 30.39
C PRO A 122 -26.41 14.51 29.06
N THR A 123 -26.13 13.74 28.01
CA THR A 123 -26.79 13.91 26.72
C THR A 123 -28.18 13.28 26.79
N MET A 124 -29.22 14.06 26.50
CA MET A 124 -30.58 13.54 26.40
C MET A 124 -30.73 12.71 25.12
N ARG A 125 -31.32 11.53 25.21
CA ARG A 125 -31.60 10.67 24.06
C ARG A 125 -33.11 10.64 23.83
N TYR A 126 -33.51 10.86 22.59
CA TYR A 126 -34.90 10.74 22.16
C TYR A 126 -35.04 9.51 21.25
N GLN A 127 -36.14 8.77 21.37
CA GLN A 127 -36.50 7.75 20.39
C GLN A 127 -37.15 8.45 19.22
N VAL A 128 -36.42 8.56 18.11
CA VAL A 128 -36.85 9.19 16.86
C VAL A 128 -36.64 8.16 15.76
N SER A 129 -37.63 7.95 14.88
CA SER A 129 -37.47 7.09 13.72
C SER A 129 -36.63 7.82 12.66
N ASP A 130 -35.81 7.10 11.89
CA ASP A 130 -35.07 7.71 10.78
C ASP A 130 -36.01 8.34 9.73
N SER A 131 -37.25 7.84 9.64
CA SER A 131 -38.32 8.41 8.81
C SER A 131 -38.78 9.81 9.24
N ASP A 132 -38.51 10.19 10.48
CA ASP A 132 -38.94 11.46 11.06
C ASP A 132 -37.91 12.57 10.87
N LEU A 133 -36.69 12.21 10.42
CA LEU A 133 -35.61 13.16 10.16
C LEU A 133 -35.67 13.65 8.71
N PRO A 134 -35.52 14.96 8.47
CA PRO A 134 -35.49 15.48 7.11
C PRO A 134 -34.19 15.10 6.39
N GLU A 135 -34.25 14.91 5.07
CA GLU A 135 -33.07 14.65 4.24
C GLU A 135 -32.03 15.79 4.31
N SER A 136 -32.49 17.03 4.50
CA SER A 136 -31.63 18.19 4.71
C SER A 136 -32.20 19.14 5.76
N PHE A 137 -31.32 19.78 6.53
CA PHE A 137 -31.70 20.70 7.60
C PHE A 137 -30.80 21.93 7.60
N ASP A 138 -31.40 23.12 7.65
CA ASP A 138 -30.70 24.40 7.77
C ASP A 138 -31.36 25.24 8.86
N THR A 139 -30.60 25.52 9.93
CA THR A 139 -31.06 26.28 11.10
C THR A 139 -31.56 27.66 10.73
N ARG A 140 -30.99 28.30 9.71
CA ARG A 140 -31.37 29.65 9.26
C ARG A 140 -32.73 29.66 8.58
N LYS A 141 -33.13 28.55 7.94
CA LYS A 141 -34.46 28.40 7.33
C LYS A 141 -35.52 28.05 8.37
N GLN A 142 -35.16 27.23 9.36
CA GLN A 142 -36.08 26.80 10.41
C GLN A 142 -36.41 27.93 11.41
N TRP A 143 -35.43 28.79 11.72
CA TRP A 143 -35.59 29.91 12.65
C TRP A 143 -35.16 31.24 12.03
N PRO A 144 -35.94 31.77 11.07
CA PRO A 144 -35.55 32.97 10.31
C PRO A 144 -35.52 34.25 11.18
N SER A 145 -36.23 34.26 12.31
CA SER A 145 -36.26 35.39 13.25
C SER A 145 -35.02 35.48 14.15
N GLY A 146 -34.11 34.52 14.09
CA GLY A 146 -32.86 34.49 14.86
C GLY A 146 -31.67 35.05 14.06
N PRO A 147 -31.41 36.37 14.07
CA PRO A 147 -30.36 36.97 13.24
C PRO A 147 -28.95 36.45 13.57
N SER A 148 -28.70 36.04 14.82
CA SER A 148 -27.43 35.46 15.27
C SER A 148 -27.07 34.17 14.53
N ILE A 149 -28.05 33.39 14.07
CA ILE A 149 -27.84 32.09 13.41
C ILE A 149 -27.17 32.27 12.03
N SER A 150 -27.33 33.43 11.40
CA SER A 150 -26.72 33.75 10.10
C SER A 150 -25.44 34.56 10.21
N GLU A 151 -25.06 34.99 11.41
CA GLU A 151 -23.88 35.82 11.65
C GLU A 151 -22.59 34.98 11.58
N ILE A 152 -21.62 35.43 10.80
CA ILE A 152 -20.27 34.85 10.78
C ILE A 152 -19.33 35.83 11.48
N ARG A 153 -18.76 35.43 12.62
CA ARG A 153 -17.87 36.27 13.42
C ARG A 153 -16.40 36.04 13.08
N ASP A 154 -15.58 37.08 13.24
CA ASP A 154 -14.12 36.98 13.08
C ASP A 154 -13.45 36.89 14.45
N GLN A 155 -12.71 35.80 14.69
CA GLN A 155 -11.88 35.61 15.88
C GLN A 155 -10.62 36.52 15.92
N SER A 156 -10.42 37.36 14.89
CA SER A 156 -9.25 38.22 14.71
C SER A 156 -7.94 37.42 14.74
N GLY A 157 -6.82 38.07 15.09
CA GLY A 157 -5.50 37.44 15.25
C GLY A 157 -5.35 36.60 16.54
N CYS A 158 -6.45 36.25 17.22
CA CYS A 158 -6.42 35.52 18.48
C CYS A 158 -6.81 34.05 18.30
N ALA A 159 -6.23 33.19 19.13
CA ALA A 159 -6.56 31.78 19.27
C ALA A 159 -7.86 31.57 20.09
N ALA A 160 -8.91 32.34 19.77
CA ALA A 160 -10.13 32.48 20.58
C ALA A 160 -11.31 31.60 20.11
N SER A 161 -11.08 30.65 19.19
CA SER A 161 -12.12 29.74 18.68
C SER A 161 -12.80 28.91 19.79
N TRP A 162 -12.08 28.62 20.87
CA TRP A 162 -12.62 27.91 22.04
C TRP A 162 -13.63 28.73 22.86
N VAL A 163 -13.68 30.06 22.70
CA VAL A 163 -14.67 30.95 23.36
C VAL A 163 -15.74 31.40 22.38
N SER A 164 -15.35 31.83 21.18
CA SER A 164 -16.28 32.37 20.17
C SER A 164 -17.33 31.34 19.76
N VAL A 165 -16.94 30.09 19.49
CA VAL A 165 -17.90 29.04 19.09
C VAL A 165 -18.93 28.71 20.17
N PRO A 166 -18.58 28.56 21.47
CA PRO A 166 -19.58 28.47 22.53
C PRO A 166 -20.51 29.69 22.61
N VAL A 167 -19.98 30.91 22.49
CA VAL A 167 -20.78 32.15 22.55
C VAL A 167 -21.76 32.25 21.38
N GLU A 168 -21.34 31.87 20.16
CA GLU A 168 -22.19 31.83 18.96
C GLU A 168 -23.36 30.83 19.07
N ARG A 169 -23.23 29.81 19.93
CA ARG A 169 -24.30 28.82 20.16
C ARG A 169 -25.32 29.25 21.20
N VAL A 170 -25.09 30.36 21.89
CA VAL A 170 -26.06 30.95 22.82
C VAL A 170 -26.92 31.92 22.03
N CYS A 171 -28.14 31.51 21.71
CA CYS A 171 -29.18 32.38 21.13
C CYS A 171 -29.87 33.20 22.21
#